data_AF-A0A5C8LNS5-F1
#
_entry.id   AF-A0A5C8LNS5-F1
#
_cell.length_a   1.000
_cell.length_b   1.000
_cell.length_c   1.000
_cell.angle_alpha   90.00
_cell.angle_beta   90.00
_cell.angle_gamma   90.00
#
_symmetry.space_group_name_H-M   'P 1'
#
loop_
_entity.id
_entity.type
_entity.pdbx_description
1 polymer ?
#
loop_
_entity_poly.entity_id
_entity_poly.type
_entity_poly.pdbx_seq_one_letter_code
_entity_poly.pdbx_strand_id
1 'polypeptide(L)'
;MKKLLATSLVALLLSLLISGGLFFIASNNSDTQPQTPQISAIQEPNPTPLATESELVTKPNSSPATPEPAEQLVVIEQTDWKLDQPLRTQLTRLKNLADQGDLQAAYSLAMNLRFCNMVPLDETDLEARLQQAYQYKDDGVAIANIKERYQFCAGIDQQQRAEFYAYLETAAKAGYVPAQEEMATITPEQYLKLTDATELARQAYIQKRDEFIQLQLSLLESALQHGSIKALITLSNMHHSQNYGEHGRAKSYAFNLLILELTDDNELQSRYSGFVQRRQSELSPEQIEQAQVLSEQWLAMIKANGSLYLP
;
A
#
# COMPACT_ATOMS: atom_id res chain seq x y z
N MET A 1 12.67 54.75 16.22
CA MET A 1 11.22 54.41 16.19
C MET A 1 10.80 53.39 15.13
N LYS A 2 11.63 53.04 14.12
CA LYS A 2 11.28 51.97 13.15
C LYS A 2 11.66 50.53 13.56
N LYS A 3 12.44 50.33 14.62
CA LYS A 3 12.85 49.00 15.12
C LYS A 3 11.97 48.40 16.22
N LEU A 4 11.01 49.16 16.77
CA LEU A 4 10.08 48.69 17.82
C LEU A 4 8.72 48.22 17.25
N LEU A 5 8.43 48.47 15.98
CA LEU A 5 7.19 48.04 15.32
C LEU A 5 7.29 46.64 14.70
N ALA A 6 8.49 46.18 14.35
CA ALA A 6 8.68 44.88 13.69
C ALA A 6 8.65 43.69 14.68
N THR A 7 9.07 43.89 15.94
CA THR A 7 9.05 42.83 16.96
C THR A 7 7.67 42.59 17.57
N SER A 8 6.78 43.59 17.52
CA SER A 8 5.40 43.44 18.04
C SER A 8 4.45 42.72 17.06
N LEU A 9 4.75 42.69 15.76
CA LEU A 9 3.92 41.99 14.77
C LEU A 9 4.18 40.47 14.74
N VAL A 10 5.42 40.06 15.01
CA VAL A 10 5.80 38.63 15.02
C VAL A 10 5.27 37.91 16.27
N ALA A 11 5.12 38.62 17.40
CA ALA A 11 4.55 38.05 18.61
C ALA A 11 3.01 37.84 18.53
N LEU A 12 2.29 38.63 17.73
CA LEU A 12 0.83 38.49 17.59
C LEU A 12 0.42 37.37 16.62
N LEU A 13 1.28 37.04 15.65
CA LEU A 13 1.05 35.94 14.70
C LEU A 13 1.36 34.56 15.30
N LEU A 14 2.23 34.46 16.32
CA LEU A 14 2.48 33.21 17.04
C LEU A 14 1.38 32.86 18.06
N SER A 15 0.61 33.82 18.56
CA SER A 15 -0.49 33.59 19.50
C SER A 15 -1.81 33.12 18.85
N LEU A 16 -1.92 33.18 17.52
CA LEU A 16 -3.12 32.78 16.76
C LEU A 16 -3.05 31.35 16.19
N LEU A 17 -1.95 30.63 16.41
CA LEU A 17 -1.75 29.25 15.93
C LEU A 17 -1.86 28.18 17.04
N ILE A 18 -2.20 28.55 18.28
CA ILE A 18 -2.30 27.64 19.44
C ILE A 18 -3.74 27.48 19.96
N SER A 19 -4.75 28.03 19.29
CA SER A 19 -6.17 27.81 19.60
C SER A 19 -6.87 26.87 18.60
N GLY A 20 -6.17 25.85 18.12
CA GLY A 20 -6.75 24.71 17.40
C GLY A 20 -7.10 23.58 18.37
N GLY A 21 -8.04 23.82 19.28
CA GLY A 21 -8.50 22.84 20.27
C GLY A 21 -10.02 22.66 20.23
N LEU A 22 -10.45 21.51 19.71
CA LEU A 22 -11.65 20.74 20.08
C LEU A 22 -12.86 21.51 20.62
N PHE A 23 -13.89 21.70 19.78
CA PHE A 23 -15.28 21.76 20.22
C PHE A 23 -16.21 21.25 19.10
N PHE A 24 -16.56 19.97 19.15
CA PHE A 24 -17.84 19.50 18.61
C PHE A 24 -18.85 19.59 19.76
N ILE A 25 -19.60 20.70 19.80
CA ILE A 25 -20.79 20.82 20.64
C ILE A 25 -21.98 20.46 19.76
N ALA A 26 -22.66 19.37 20.12
CA ALA A 26 -24.01 19.09 19.66
C ALA A 26 -24.97 20.19 20.13
N SER A 27 -25.72 20.79 19.20
CA SER A 27 -26.90 21.62 19.51
C SER A 27 -27.94 21.41 18.42
N ASN A 28 -29.11 20.91 18.82
CA ASN A 28 -30.31 20.73 18.01
C ASN A 28 -31.14 22.02 17.93
N ASN A 29 -31.77 22.22 16.77
CA ASN A 29 -33.01 22.98 16.45
C ASN A 29 -33.00 24.51 16.65
N SER A 30 -33.60 25.37 15.80
CA SER A 30 -34.79 25.23 14.95
C SER A 30 -34.77 26.16 13.71
N ASP A 31 -35.51 25.72 12.70
CA ASP A 31 -36.36 26.47 11.75
C ASP A 31 -35.83 27.70 11.01
N THR A 32 -35.50 27.51 9.72
CA THR A 32 -36.13 28.31 8.65
C THR A 32 -36.04 27.60 7.30
N GLN A 33 -37.19 27.29 6.71
CA GLN A 33 -37.34 26.75 5.37
C GLN A 33 -37.23 27.89 4.33
N PRO A 34 -36.61 27.65 3.17
CA PRO A 34 -37.31 27.93 1.92
C PRO A 34 -37.31 26.74 0.95
N GLN A 35 -38.44 26.58 0.28
CA GLN A 35 -38.80 25.50 -0.65
C GLN A 35 -38.01 25.52 -1.97
N THR A 36 -37.53 24.35 -2.44
CA THR A 36 -37.75 23.73 -3.78
C THR A 36 -37.00 22.38 -3.86
N PRO A 37 -37.21 21.53 -4.88
CA PRO A 37 -38.36 20.68 -5.23
C PRO A 37 -38.18 19.21 -4.75
N GLN A 38 -39.27 18.43 -4.70
CA GLN A 38 -39.23 16.98 -4.48
C GLN A 38 -38.31 16.29 -5.50
N ILE A 39 -37.19 15.75 -5.02
CA ILE A 39 -36.44 14.70 -5.72
C ILE A 39 -36.81 13.39 -5.04
N SER A 40 -37.47 12.53 -5.81
CA SER A 40 -37.84 11.17 -5.45
C SER A 40 -36.68 10.41 -4.84
N ALA A 41 -37.00 9.49 -3.92
CA ALA A 41 -36.08 8.49 -3.40
C ALA A 41 -35.21 7.91 -4.53
N ILE A 42 -33.89 8.09 -4.43
CA ILE A 42 -32.95 7.39 -5.29
C ILE A 42 -32.98 5.93 -4.84
N GLN A 43 -33.79 5.15 -5.55
CA GLN A 43 -33.74 3.71 -5.53
C GLN A 43 -32.42 3.31 -6.20
N GLU A 44 -31.54 2.63 -5.46
CA GLU A 44 -30.33 2.05 -6.04
C GLU A 44 -30.73 1.16 -7.24
N PRO A 45 -30.07 1.30 -8.40
CA PRO A 45 -30.35 0.44 -9.54
C PRO A 45 -29.97 -1.00 -9.20
N ASN A 46 -30.89 -1.93 -9.45
CA ASN A 46 -30.64 -3.37 -9.40
C ASN A 46 -29.36 -3.71 -10.19
N PRO A 47 -28.49 -4.59 -9.68
CA PRO A 47 -27.24 -4.91 -10.36
C PRO A 47 -27.53 -5.74 -11.62
N THR A 48 -27.15 -5.18 -12.75
CA THR A 48 -26.88 -5.92 -13.99
C THR A 48 -25.82 -6.99 -13.69
N PRO A 49 -25.97 -8.24 -14.16
CA PRO A 49 -24.94 -9.25 -13.97
C PRO A 49 -23.61 -8.78 -14.59
N LEU A 50 -22.54 -8.89 -13.81
CA LEU A 50 -21.19 -8.51 -14.18
C LEU A 50 -20.72 -9.41 -15.33
N ALA A 51 -20.82 -8.92 -16.57
CA ALA A 51 -20.22 -9.58 -17.72
C ALA A 51 -18.75 -9.15 -17.79
N THR A 52 -17.83 -10.08 -17.52
CA THR A 52 -16.43 -9.93 -17.89
C THR A 52 -16.17 -10.78 -19.13
N GLU A 53 -15.59 -10.13 -20.13
CA GLU A 53 -15.20 -10.65 -21.44
C GLU A 53 -14.25 -11.84 -21.27
N SER A 54 -14.75 -13.06 -21.53
CA SER A 54 -13.96 -14.29 -21.51
C SER A 54 -13.73 -14.73 -22.94
N GLU A 55 -12.49 -14.65 -23.38
CA GLU A 55 -12.05 -15.23 -24.65
C GLU A 55 -12.26 -16.74 -24.62
N LEU A 56 -12.89 -17.25 -25.68
CA LEU A 56 -13.39 -18.61 -25.80
C LEU A 56 -12.23 -19.60 -26.01
N VAL A 57 -11.85 -20.35 -24.99
CA VAL A 57 -11.01 -21.55 -25.16
C VAL A 57 -11.88 -22.80 -25.15
N THR A 58 -11.92 -23.45 -26.30
CA THR A 58 -12.65 -24.68 -26.61
C THR A 58 -12.21 -25.84 -25.71
N LYS A 59 -13.19 -26.47 -25.05
CA LYS A 59 -13.05 -27.67 -24.21
C LYS A 59 -12.72 -28.91 -25.05
N PRO A 60 -11.97 -29.88 -24.49
CA PRO A 60 -12.30 -31.29 -24.70
C PRO A 60 -12.63 -32.01 -23.39
N ASN A 61 -13.56 -32.95 -23.50
CA ASN A 61 -14.03 -33.86 -22.46
C ASN A 61 -12.90 -34.58 -21.72
N SER A 62 -13.05 -34.75 -20.41
CA SER A 62 -12.49 -35.87 -19.65
C SER A 62 -13.36 -36.17 -18.43
N SER A 63 -13.56 -37.48 -18.18
CA SER A 63 -14.35 -38.11 -17.12
C SER A 63 -13.86 -37.77 -15.69
N PRO A 64 -14.66 -38.03 -14.63
CA PRO A 64 -14.35 -37.57 -13.28
C PRO A 64 -13.16 -38.34 -12.71
N ALA A 65 -12.03 -37.65 -12.58
CA ALA A 65 -10.91 -38.11 -11.78
C ALA A 65 -11.25 -37.90 -10.29
N THR A 66 -10.90 -38.92 -9.50
CA THR A 66 -10.84 -38.94 -8.04
C THR A 66 -10.29 -37.62 -7.48
N PRO A 67 -10.82 -37.08 -6.36
CA PRO A 67 -10.29 -35.85 -5.78
C PRO A 67 -8.82 -36.04 -5.44
N GLU A 68 -7.95 -35.31 -6.13
CA GLU A 68 -6.55 -35.18 -5.75
C GLU A 68 -6.48 -34.64 -4.31
N PRO A 69 -5.53 -35.14 -3.50
CA PRO A 69 -5.30 -34.57 -2.18
C PRO A 69 -4.97 -33.09 -2.36
N ALA A 70 -5.58 -32.23 -1.54
CA ALA A 70 -5.43 -30.78 -1.60
C ALA A 70 -3.97 -30.40 -1.89
N GLU A 71 -3.72 -29.81 -3.06
CA GLU A 71 -2.40 -29.33 -3.47
C GLU A 71 -1.84 -28.46 -2.35
N GLN A 72 -0.84 -28.99 -1.64
CA GLN A 72 -0.25 -28.31 -0.49
C GLN A 72 0.59 -27.14 -1.02
N LEU A 73 0.20 -25.91 -0.69
CA LEU A 73 0.90 -24.70 -1.10
C LEU A 73 2.34 -24.71 -0.55
N VAL A 74 3.29 -24.28 -1.37
CA VAL A 74 4.68 -24.10 -0.95
C VAL A 74 4.82 -22.73 -0.30
N VAL A 75 5.16 -22.72 0.99
CA VAL A 75 5.47 -21.49 1.72
C VAL A 75 6.79 -20.92 1.19
N ILE A 76 6.75 -19.68 0.70
CA ILE A 76 7.92 -18.96 0.23
C ILE A 76 8.44 -18.07 1.36
N GLU A 77 9.68 -18.32 1.79
CA GLU A 77 10.35 -17.45 2.75
C GLU A 77 10.70 -16.11 2.08
N GLN A 78 10.27 -15.01 2.70
CA GLN A 78 10.68 -13.68 2.25
C GLN A 78 12.16 -13.46 2.57
N THR A 79 12.97 -13.25 1.54
CA THR A 79 14.37 -12.89 1.71
C THR A 79 14.51 -11.52 2.35
N ASP A 80 15.36 -11.42 3.39
CA ASP A 80 15.74 -10.13 3.96
C ASP A 80 16.41 -9.27 2.87
N TRP A 81 15.83 -8.11 2.61
CA TRP A 81 16.36 -7.16 1.64
C TRP A 81 17.51 -6.35 2.25
N LYS A 82 17.57 -6.20 3.58
CA LYS A 82 18.56 -5.35 4.22
C LYS A 82 19.93 -6.03 4.17
N LEU A 83 20.94 -5.26 3.76
CA LEU A 83 22.31 -5.76 3.71
C LEU A 83 22.97 -5.66 5.10
N ASP A 84 23.82 -6.63 5.43
CA ASP A 84 24.66 -6.60 6.63
C ASP A 84 25.85 -5.63 6.51
N GLN A 85 26.20 -5.26 5.28
CA GLN A 85 27.33 -4.39 4.96
C GLN A 85 26.84 -3.05 4.41
N PRO A 86 27.60 -1.95 4.56
CA PRO A 86 27.20 -0.65 4.01
C PRO A 86 26.86 -0.74 2.53
N LEU A 87 25.76 -0.10 2.10
CA LEU A 87 25.21 -0.24 0.75
C LEU A 87 26.25 0.04 -0.33
N ARG A 88 27.12 1.03 -0.09
CA ARG A 88 28.19 1.41 -1.03
C ARG A 88 29.11 0.24 -1.42
N THR A 89 29.31 -0.73 -0.52
CA THR A 89 30.17 -1.90 -0.78
C THR A 89 29.55 -2.91 -1.75
N GLN A 90 28.22 -2.92 -1.87
CA GLN A 90 27.48 -3.86 -2.73
C GLN A 90 26.82 -3.18 -3.93
N LEU A 91 26.77 -1.84 -3.96
CA LEU A 91 26.00 -1.06 -4.92
C LEU A 91 26.26 -1.47 -6.38
N THR A 92 27.52 -1.48 -6.83
CA THR A 92 27.86 -1.84 -8.21
C THR A 92 27.48 -3.27 -8.56
N ARG A 93 27.67 -4.21 -7.62
CA ARG A 93 27.30 -5.62 -7.84
C ARG A 93 25.79 -5.76 -7.99
N LEU A 94 25.01 -5.17 -7.09
CA LEU A 94 23.56 -5.24 -7.13
C LEU A 94 22.99 -4.58 -8.39
N LYS A 95 23.55 -3.42 -8.79
CA LYS A 95 23.19 -2.77 -10.07
C LYS A 95 23.42 -3.70 -11.25
N ASN A 96 24.61 -4.26 -11.37
CA ASN A 96 24.93 -5.16 -12.48
C ASN A 96 24.01 -6.39 -12.53
N LEU A 97 23.66 -6.98 -11.38
CA LEU A 97 22.73 -8.11 -11.33
C LEU A 97 21.30 -7.70 -11.72
N ALA A 98 20.82 -6.59 -11.19
CA ALA A 98 19.52 -6.03 -11.54
C ALA A 98 19.41 -5.72 -13.04
N ASP A 99 20.46 -5.11 -13.62
CA ASP A 99 20.53 -4.80 -15.05
C ASP A 99 20.61 -6.06 -15.93
N GLN A 100 21.02 -7.21 -15.36
CA GLN A 100 21.01 -8.53 -15.99
C GLN A 100 19.68 -9.27 -15.81
N GLY A 101 18.68 -8.66 -15.15
CA GLY A 101 17.35 -9.22 -14.96
C GLY A 101 17.16 -10.02 -13.66
N ASP A 102 18.12 -9.97 -12.73
CA ASP A 102 17.94 -10.56 -11.40
C ASP A 102 16.94 -9.74 -10.57
N LEU A 103 15.71 -10.24 -10.46
CA LEU A 103 14.61 -9.55 -9.78
C LEU A 103 14.83 -9.42 -8.27
N GLN A 104 15.47 -10.40 -7.64
CA GLN A 104 15.78 -10.35 -6.21
C GLN A 104 16.86 -9.29 -5.94
N ALA A 105 17.87 -9.20 -6.81
CA ALA A 105 18.88 -8.15 -6.72
C ALA A 105 18.27 -6.77 -6.97
N ALA A 106 17.38 -6.63 -7.96
CA ALA A 106 16.64 -5.40 -8.23
C ALA A 106 15.80 -4.96 -7.01
N TYR A 107 15.04 -5.89 -6.42
CA TYR A 107 14.27 -5.63 -5.20
C TYR A 107 15.17 -5.24 -4.02
N SER A 108 16.24 -6.00 -3.76
CA SER A 108 17.17 -5.72 -2.66
C SER A 108 17.82 -4.34 -2.83
N LEU A 109 18.26 -4.01 -4.04
CA LEU A 109 18.81 -2.70 -4.36
C LEU A 109 17.79 -1.59 -4.11
N ALA A 110 16.56 -1.76 -4.62
CA ALA A 110 15.50 -0.79 -4.43
C ALA A 110 15.21 -0.52 -2.95
N MET A 111 15.06 -1.57 -2.14
CA MET A 111 14.71 -1.40 -0.73
C MET A 111 15.83 -0.73 0.06
N ASN A 112 17.10 -1.04 -0.21
CA ASN A 112 18.23 -0.36 0.45
C ASN A 112 18.38 1.10 0.01
N LEU A 113 18.14 1.42 -1.27
CA LEU A 113 18.15 2.81 -1.75
C LEU A 113 16.99 3.61 -1.13
N ARG A 114 15.79 3.01 -1.06
CA ARG A 114 14.61 3.60 -0.40
C ARG A 114 14.89 3.86 1.07
N PHE A 115 15.51 2.91 1.77
CA PHE A 115 15.94 3.09 3.14
C PHE A 115 16.87 4.29 3.28
N CYS A 116 17.86 4.42 2.41
CA CYS A 116 18.78 5.55 2.39
C CYS A 116 18.12 6.88 2.02
N ASN A 117 17.04 6.88 1.23
CA ASN A 117 16.29 8.10 0.90
C ASN A 117 15.66 8.79 2.13
N MET A 118 15.54 8.09 3.26
CA MET A 118 14.99 8.64 4.52
C MET A 118 16.07 8.98 5.57
N VAL A 119 17.33 8.66 5.29
CA VAL A 119 18.50 8.84 6.18
C VAL A 119 19.16 10.21 5.88
N PRO A 120 19.84 10.87 6.83
CA PRO A 120 20.62 12.07 6.53
C PRO A 120 21.48 11.93 5.26
N LEU A 121 21.51 12.97 4.43
CA LEU A 121 22.26 12.92 3.17
C LEU A 121 23.76 13.10 3.42
N ASP A 122 24.09 14.06 4.29
CA ASP A 122 25.46 14.44 4.61
C ASP A 122 25.63 14.71 6.12
N GLU A 123 26.82 15.14 6.52
CA GLU A 123 27.18 15.43 7.91
C GLU A 123 26.36 16.59 8.49
N THR A 124 25.97 17.56 7.66
CA THR A 124 25.17 18.71 8.09
C THR A 124 23.76 18.25 8.46
N ASP A 125 23.15 17.44 7.59
CA ASP A 125 21.86 16.82 7.86
C ASP A 125 21.91 15.89 9.07
N LEU A 126 23.02 15.15 9.24
CA LEU A 126 23.22 14.26 10.38
C LEU A 126 23.21 15.05 11.68
N GLU A 127 24.03 16.10 11.77
CA GLU A 127 24.13 16.93 12.95
C GLU A 127 22.79 17.58 13.30
N ALA A 128 22.05 18.06 12.31
CA ALA A 128 20.71 18.63 12.51
C ALA A 128 19.74 17.60 13.13
N ARG A 129 19.74 16.35 12.66
CA ARG A 129 18.87 15.29 13.21
C ARG A 129 19.32 14.85 14.60
N LEU A 130 20.63 14.78 14.85
CA LEU A 130 21.16 14.46 16.17
C LEU A 130 20.78 15.53 17.19
N GLN A 131 20.94 16.80 16.83
CA GLN A 131 20.53 17.93 17.67
C GLN A 131 19.03 17.87 18.02
N GLN A 132 18.19 17.52 17.05
CA GLN A 132 16.76 17.31 17.27
C GLN A 132 16.49 16.17 18.27
N ALA A 133 17.16 15.02 18.12
CA ALA A 133 17.01 13.89 19.04
C ALA A 133 17.42 14.26 20.47
N TYR A 134 18.53 14.99 20.65
CA TYR A 134 18.95 15.46 21.97
C TYR A 134 17.92 16.39 22.64
N GLN A 135 17.24 17.25 21.85
CA GLN A 135 16.22 18.16 22.38
C GLN A 135 14.98 17.44 22.92
N TYR A 136 14.61 16.30 22.34
CA TYR A 136 13.48 15.50 22.81
C TYR A 136 13.83 14.57 23.97
N LYS A 137 15.05 14.66 24.53
CA LYS A 137 15.58 13.75 25.56
C LYS A 137 15.46 12.29 25.16
N ASP A 138 15.65 12.02 23.88
CA ASP A 138 15.63 10.65 23.37
C ASP A 138 16.72 9.85 24.07
N ASP A 139 16.40 8.61 24.44
CA ASP A 139 17.38 7.74 25.08
C ASP A 139 18.49 7.42 24.05
N GLY A 140 19.69 7.07 24.51
CA GLY A 140 20.85 6.92 23.62
C GLY A 140 20.67 5.93 22.45
N VAL A 141 19.61 5.11 22.47
CA VAL A 141 19.26 4.16 21.42
C VAL A 141 18.85 4.87 20.13
N ALA A 142 18.03 5.92 20.21
CA ALA A 142 17.60 6.67 19.02
C ALA A 142 18.79 7.35 18.32
N ILE A 143 19.70 7.94 19.10
CA ILE A 143 20.93 8.55 18.59
C ILE A 143 21.84 7.51 17.94
N ALA A 144 22.02 6.35 18.57
CA ALA A 144 22.81 5.26 18.00
C ALA A 144 22.22 4.78 16.67
N ASN A 145 20.90 4.62 16.60
CA ASN A 145 20.19 4.23 15.39
C ASN A 145 20.38 5.27 14.26
N ILE A 146 20.22 6.57 14.53
CA ILE A 146 20.47 7.62 13.52
C ILE A 146 21.88 7.49 12.92
N LYS A 147 22.90 7.30 13.78
CA LYS A 147 24.30 7.15 13.34
C LYS A 147 24.54 5.88 12.54
N GLU A 148 24.00 4.74 12.99
CA GLU A 148 24.13 3.46 12.30
C GLU A 148 23.53 3.52 10.89
N ARG A 149 22.32 4.08 10.77
CA ARG A 149 21.65 4.25 9.47
C ARG A 149 22.43 5.16 8.55
N TYR A 150 22.98 6.25 9.08
CA TYR A 150 23.84 7.16 8.32
C TYR A 150 25.09 6.44 7.80
N GLN A 151 25.78 5.68 8.66
CA GLN A 151 26.96 4.91 8.28
C GLN A 151 26.65 3.87 7.21
N PHE A 152 25.51 3.19 7.30
CA PHE A 152 25.05 2.25 6.29
C PHE A 152 24.90 2.89 4.89
N CYS A 153 24.41 4.13 4.85
CA CYS A 153 24.15 4.89 3.62
C CYS A 153 25.29 5.82 3.19
N ALA A 154 26.42 5.80 3.88
CA ALA A 154 27.52 6.72 3.64
C ALA A 154 28.07 6.60 2.21
N GLY A 155 28.18 7.73 1.51
CA GLY A 155 28.66 7.80 0.14
C GLY A 155 27.65 7.37 -0.93
N ILE A 156 26.38 7.24 -0.58
CA ILE A 156 25.26 7.12 -1.52
C ILE A 156 24.61 8.49 -1.67
N ASP A 157 24.69 9.08 -2.87
CA ASP A 157 24.17 10.42 -3.15
C ASP A 157 22.65 10.43 -3.39
N GLN A 158 22.07 11.63 -3.50
CA GLN A 158 20.62 11.80 -3.66
C GLN A 158 20.10 11.25 -4.99
N GLN A 159 20.88 11.34 -6.06
CA GLN A 159 20.48 10.82 -7.37
C GLN A 159 20.39 9.29 -7.31
N GLN A 160 21.40 8.64 -6.72
CA GLN A 160 21.40 7.20 -6.50
C GLN A 160 20.23 6.77 -5.61
N ARG A 161 19.98 7.48 -4.50
CA ARG A 161 18.84 7.18 -3.60
C ARG A 161 17.51 7.21 -4.35
N ALA A 162 17.33 8.17 -5.27
CA ALA A 162 16.09 8.32 -6.04
C ALA A 162 15.85 7.19 -7.05
N GLU A 163 16.88 6.45 -7.47
CA GLU A 163 16.74 5.30 -8.37
C GLU A 163 15.94 4.14 -7.77
N PHE A 164 15.67 4.15 -6.46
CA PHE A 164 14.93 3.09 -5.79
C PHE A 164 13.60 2.75 -6.47
N TYR A 165 12.89 3.78 -6.95
CA TYR A 165 11.58 3.60 -7.57
C TYR A 165 11.69 2.79 -8.86
N ALA A 166 12.67 3.11 -9.71
CA ALA A 166 12.86 2.44 -10.99
C ALA A 166 13.16 0.94 -10.79
N TYR A 167 14.08 0.61 -9.89
CA TYR A 167 14.40 -0.79 -9.60
C TYR A 167 13.22 -1.55 -8.97
N LEU A 168 12.45 -0.91 -8.07
CA LEU A 168 11.27 -1.52 -7.47
C LEU A 168 10.18 -1.78 -8.52
N GLU A 169 9.89 -0.78 -9.35
CA GLU A 169 8.87 -0.86 -10.39
C GLU A 169 9.22 -1.92 -11.42
N THR A 170 10.49 -2.02 -11.84
CA THR A 170 10.95 -3.07 -12.76
C THR A 170 10.75 -4.46 -12.16
N ALA A 171 11.16 -4.68 -10.90
CA ALA A 171 10.99 -5.98 -10.24
C ALA A 171 9.50 -6.34 -10.08
N ALA A 172 8.66 -5.38 -9.69
CA ALA A 172 7.24 -5.58 -9.49
C ALA A 172 6.51 -5.91 -10.81
N LYS A 173 6.79 -5.15 -11.88
CA LYS A 173 6.21 -5.40 -13.22
C LYS A 173 6.67 -6.72 -13.82
N ALA A 174 7.84 -7.22 -13.42
CA ALA A 174 8.35 -8.54 -13.82
C ALA A 174 7.77 -9.71 -12.99
N GLY A 175 6.87 -9.44 -12.04
CA GLY A 175 6.19 -10.50 -11.26
C GLY A 175 6.87 -10.88 -9.94
N TYR A 176 7.84 -10.10 -9.47
CA TYR A 176 8.47 -10.37 -8.18
C TYR A 176 7.54 -9.97 -7.03
N VAL A 177 6.89 -10.95 -6.40
CA VAL A 177 5.83 -10.76 -5.40
C VAL A 177 6.22 -9.78 -4.28
N PRO A 178 7.42 -9.88 -3.63
CA PRO A 178 7.81 -8.90 -2.62
C PRO A 178 7.89 -7.45 -3.15
N ALA A 179 8.27 -7.26 -4.42
CA ALA A 179 8.29 -5.93 -5.03
C ALA A 179 6.86 -5.43 -5.32
N GLN A 180 5.96 -6.30 -5.76
CA GLN A 180 4.55 -5.97 -5.97
C GLN A 180 3.88 -5.50 -4.67
N GLU A 181 4.15 -6.19 -3.56
CA GLU A 181 3.69 -5.79 -2.23
C GLU A 181 4.24 -4.42 -1.82
N GLU A 182 5.54 -4.19 -2.01
CA GLU A 182 6.18 -2.94 -1.61
C GLU A 182 5.75 -1.74 -2.46
N MET A 183 5.38 -1.93 -3.72
CA MET A 183 4.82 -0.87 -4.57
C MET A 183 3.54 -0.26 -3.97
N ALA A 184 2.75 -1.02 -3.23
CA ALA A 184 1.53 -0.53 -2.57
C ALA A 184 1.81 0.45 -1.42
N THR A 185 3.05 0.46 -0.89
CA THR A 185 3.45 1.35 0.21
C THR A 185 3.88 2.74 -0.26
N ILE A 186 4.03 2.94 -1.57
CA ILE A 186 4.31 4.25 -2.17
C ILE A 186 2.99 5.00 -2.33
N THR A 187 2.86 6.18 -1.72
CA THR A 187 1.63 6.96 -1.89
C THR A 187 1.61 7.63 -3.27
N PRO A 188 0.43 7.94 -3.83
CA PRO A 188 0.35 8.65 -5.09
C PRO A 188 1.10 10.00 -5.07
N GLU A 189 1.10 10.71 -3.94
CA GLU A 189 1.87 11.96 -3.78
C GLU A 189 3.38 11.72 -3.82
N GLN A 190 3.85 10.63 -3.24
CA GLN A 190 5.26 10.23 -3.33
C GLN A 190 5.63 9.88 -4.77
N TYR A 191 4.82 9.07 -5.44
CA TYR A 191 5.02 8.73 -6.85
C TYR A 191 5.10 9.96 -7.75
N LEU A 192 4.22 10.95 -7.56
CA LEU A 192 4.24 12.17 -8.36
C LEU A 192 5.49 13.02 -8.10
N LYS A 193 6.06 12.99 -6.89
CA LYS A 193 7.36 13.60 -6.60
C LYS A 193 8.51 12.84 -7.27
N LEU A 194 8.48 11.51 -7.21
CA LEU A 194 9.53 10.65 -7.79
C LEU A 194 9.57 10.72 -9.33
N THR A 195 8.46 11.11 -9.96
CA THR A 195 8.34 11.21 -11.42
C THR A 195 8.24 12.66 -11.91
N ASP A 196 8.69 13.62 -11.10
CA ASP A 196 8.71 15.06 -11.40
C ASP A 196 7.38 15.62 -11.93
N ALA A 197 6.28 15.11 -11.37
CA ALA A 197 4.91 15.33 -11.84
C ALA A 197 4.04 16.17 -10.88
N THR A 198 4.67 16.86 -9.91
CA THR A 198 3.93 17.68 -8.93
C THR A 198 3.31 18.94 -9.53
N GLU A 199 3.92 19.50 -10.57
CA GLU A 199 3.51 20.76 -11.20
C GLU A 199 2.61 20.57 -12.44
N LEU A 200 2.08 19.36 -12.64
CA LEU A 200 1.14 19.10 -13.73
C LEU A 200 -0.15 19.89 -13.56
N ALA A 201 -0.76 20.30 -14.69
CA ALA A 201 -2.11 20.85 -14.68
C ALA A 201 -3.09 19.86 -14.03
N ARG A 202 -4.09 20.37 -13.29
CA ARG A 202 -5.00 19.58 -12.44
C ARG A 202 -5.50 18.28 -13.10
N GLN A 203 -5.94 18.33 -14.35
CA GLN A 203 -6.46 17.14 -15.03
C GLN A 203 -5.38 16.09 -15.30
N ALA A 204 -4.20 16.51 -15.75
CA ALA A 204 -3.06 15.62 -15.99
C ALA A 204 -2.51 15.04 -14.67
N TYR A 205 -2.51 15.84 -13.61
CA TYR A 205 -2.17 15.37 -12.26
C TYR A 205 -3.10 14.25 -11.81
N ILE A 206 -4.42 14.47 -11.91
CA ILE A 206 -5.44 13.47 -11.52
C ILE A 206 -5.28 12.20 -12.36
N GLN A 207 -5.12 12.34 -13.69
CA GLN A 207 -4.94 11.19 -14.57
C GLN A 207 -3.70 10.36 -14.17
N LYS A 208 -2.53 11.00 -13.99
CA LYS A 208 -1.30 10.30 -13.64
C LYS A 208 -1.36 9.63 -12.26
N ARG A 209 -2.07 10.26 -11.31
CA ARG A 209 -2.37 9.68 -10.00
C ARG A 209 -3.23 8.42 -10.13
N ASP A 210 -4.29 8.49 -10.93
CA ASP A 210 -5.25 7.39 -11.09
C ASP A 210 -4.61 6.22 -11.86
N GLU A 211 -3.77 6.49 -12.86
CA GLU A 211 -2.94 5.48 -13.55
C GLU A 211 -2.03 4.73 -12.57
N PHE A 212 -1.41 5.44 -11.61
CA PHE A 212 -0.58 4.81 -10.59
C PHE A 212 -1.38 3.94 -9.62
N ILE A 213 -2.56 4.40 -9.20
CA ILE A 213 -3.47 3.60 -8.37
C ILE A 213 -3.87 2.31 -9.10
N GLN A 214 -4.18 2.38 -10.40
CA GLN A 214 -4.50 1.19 -11.20
C GLN A 214 -3.29 0.24 -11.31
N LEU A 215 -2.08 0.77 -11.44
CA LEU A 215 -0.86 -0.04 -11.38
C LEU A 215 -0.72 -0.76 -10.02
N GLN A 216 -0.97 -0.07 -8.90
CA GLN A 216 -0.91 -0.70 -7.58
C GLN A 216 -1.94 -1.83 -7.43
N LEU A 217 -3.18 -1.61 -7.89
CA LEU A 217 -4.22 -2.64 -7.85
C LEU A 217 -3.83 -3.86 -8.68
N SER A 218 -3.33 -3.67 -9.91
CA SER A 218 -2.95 -4.80 -10.78
C SER A 218 -1.76 -5.58 -10.25
N LEU A 219 -0.76 -4.91 -9.66
CA LEU A 219 0.38 -5.57 -9.03
C LEU A 219 -0.05 -6.36 -7.78
N LEU A 220 -0.95 -5.80 -6.97
CA LEU A 220 -1.47 -6.50 -5.79
C LEU A 220 -2.36 -7.69 -6.16
N GLU A 221 -3.19 -7.57 -7.21
CA GLU A 221 -3.98 -8.70 -7.71
C GLU A 221 -3.07 -9.81 -8.26
N SER A 222 -1.97 -9.45 -8.92
CA SER A 222 -0.95 -10.42 -9.34
C SER A 222 -0.28 -11.09 -8.13
N ALA A 223 0.16 -10.34 -7.12
CA ALA A 223 0.74 -10.89 -5.90
C ALA A 223 -0.22 -11.82 -5.16
N LEU A 224 -1.51 -11.44 -5.11
CA LEU A 224 -2.59 -12.24 -4.56
C LEU A 224 -2.73 -13.58 -5.28
N GLN A 225 -2.64 -13.61 -6.61
CA GLN A 225 -2.72 -14.86 -7.37
C GLN A 225 -1.57 -15.83 -7.04
N HIS A 226 -0.44 -15.31 -6.52
CA HIS A 226 0.68 -16.09 -6.00
C HIS A 226 0.61 -16.32 -4.49
N GLY A 227 -0.56 -16.13 -3.88
CA GLY A 227 -0.80 -16.43 -2.47
C GLY A 227 -0.20 -15.42 -1.50
N SER A 228 -0.01 -14.16 -1.89
CA SER A 228 0.43 -13.13 -0.94
C SER A 228 -0.67 -12.72 0.04
N ILE A 229 -0.50 -13.09 1.31
CA ILE A 229 -1.40 -12.66 2.39
C ILE A 229 -1.28 -11.14 2.60
N LYS A 230 -0.08 -10.55 2.48
CA LYS A 230 0.11 -9.10 2.58
C LYS A 230 -0.61 -8.34 1.46
N ALA A 231 -0.62 -8.87 0.24
CA ALA A 231 -1.39 -8.30 -0.85
C ALA A 231 -2.90 -8.40 -0.60
N LEU A 232 -3.39 -9.55 -0.14
CA LEU A 232 -4.78 -9.75 0.28
C LEU A 232 -5.23 -8.73 1.35
N ILE A 233 -4.41 -8.54 2.39
CA ILE A 233 -4.65 -7.57 3.46
C ILE A 233 -4.78 -6.16 2.87
N THR A 234 -3.84 -5.80 1.99
CA THR A 234 -3.77 -4.46 1.38
C THR A 234 -4.98 -4.21 0.48
N LEU A 235 -5.33 -5.16 -0.40
CA LEU A 235 -6.51 -5.09 -1.26
C LEU A 235 -7.80 -5.00 -0.45
N SER A 236 -7.93 -5.78 0.63
CA SER A 236 -9.11 -5.69 1.51
C SER A 236 -9.27 -4.29 2.10
N ASN A 237 -8.18 -3.68 2.58
CA ASN A 237 -8.20 -2.32 3.12
C ASN A 237 -8.53 -1.27 2.05
N MET A 238 -7.91 -1.37 0.87
CA MET A 238 -8.19 -0.48 -0.25
C MET A 238 -9.68 -0.55 -0.63
N HIS A 239 -10.23 -1.73 -0.86
CA HIS A 239 -11.63 -1.88 -1.23
C HIS A 239 -12.61 -1.54 -0.10
N HIS A 240 -12.23 -1.74 1.17
CA HIS A 240 -13.03 -1.30 2.31
C HIS A 240 -13.23 0.21 2.32
N SER A 241 -12.20 0.99 1.94
CA SER A 241 -12.32 2.45 1.85
C SER A 241 -13.34 2.92 0.81
N GLN A 242 -13.77 2.04 -0.10
CA GLN A 242 -14.66 2.33 -1.23
C GLN A 242 -14.13 3.40 -2.20
N ASN A 243 -12.88 3.83 -2.05
CA ASN A 243 -12.24 4.78 -2.96
C ASN A 243 -11.72 4.10 -4.24
N TYR A 244 -11.78 2.78 -4.32
CA TYR A 244 -11.14 1.98 -5.36
C TYR A 244 -12.08 0.90 -5.90
N GLY A 245 -12.46 1.03 -7.17
CA GLY A 245 -13.26 0.08 -7.92
C GLY A 245 -14.74 -0.03 -7.51
N GLU A 246 -15.53 -0.71 -8.33
CA GLU A 246 -16.92 -1.04 -8.01
C GLU A 246 -17.00 -2.21 -7.01
N HIS A 247 -18.10 -2.27 -6.25
CA HIS A 247 -18.39 -3.35 -5.30
C HIS A 247 -17.31 -3.57 -4.21
N GLY A 248 -16.63 -2.49 -3.79
CA GLY A 248 -15.54 -2.56 -2.81
C GLY A 248 -15.90 -3.31 -1.52
N ARG A 249 -17.15 -3.23 -1.06
CA ARG A 249 -17.57 -3.96 0.14
C ARG A 249 -17.54 -5.48 -0.03
N ALA A 250 -18.04 -5.99 -1.14
CA ALA A 250 -18.08 -7.42 -1.46
C ALA A 250 -16.66 -7.95 -1.76
N LYS A 251 -15.86 -7.21 -2.53
CA LYS A 251 -14.44 -7.58 -2.77
C LYS A 251 -13.64 -7.68 -1.49
N SER A 252 -13.74 -6.69 -0.60
CA SER A 252 -13.04 -6.74 0.69
C SER A 252 -13.55 -7.87 1.59
N TYR A 253 -14.83 -8.24 1.51
CA TYR A 253 -15.33 -9.44 2.20
C TYR A 253 -14.74 -10.73 1.63
N ALA A 254 -14.67 -10.87 0.30
CA ALA A 254 -14.03 -12.01 -0.37
C ALA A 254 -12.56 -12.16 0.03
N PHE A 255 -11.79 -11.07 0.03
CA PHE A 255 -10.40 -11.09 0.49
C PHE A 255 -10.25 -11.49 1.96
N ASN A 256 -11.18 -11.06 2.82
CA ASN A 256 -11.15 -11.46 4.23
C ASN A 256 -11.41 -12.97 4.41
N LEU A 257 -12.29 -13.57 3.60
CA LEU A 257 -12.50 -15.02 3.58
C LEU A 257 -11.23 -15.76 3.15
N LEU A 258 -10.58 -15.30 2.09
CA LEU A 258 -9.31 -15.86 1.62
C LEU A 258 -8.21 -15.79 2.66
N ILE A 259 -8.08 -14.66 3.37
CA ILE A 259 -7.08 -14.52 4.44
C ILE A 259 -7.31 -15.59 5.51
N LEU A 260 -8.56 -15.81 5.93
CA LEU A 260 -8.89 -16.85 6.91
C LEU A 260 -8.60 -18.27 6.43
N GLU A 261 -8.82 -18.54 5.15
CA GLU A 261 -8.52 -19.84 4.54
C GLU A 261 -7.02 -20.12 4.45
N LEU A 262 -6.21 -19.09 4.19
CA LEU A 262 -4.78 -19.24 3.88
C LEU A 262 -3.86 -19.04 5.09
N THR A 263 -4.32 -18.36 6.15
CA THR A 263 -3.48 -18.03 7.31
C THR A 263 -3.50 -19.13 8.37
N ASP A 264 -2.34 -19.44 8.92
CA ASP A 264 -2.16 -20.26 10.13
C ASP A 264 -1.87 -19.43 11.39
N ASP A 265 -1.70 -18.11 11.25
CA ASP A 265 -1.51 -17.17 12.35
C ASP A 265 -2.81 -16.89 13.13
N ASN A 266 -2.79 -17.21 14.43
CA ASN A 266 -3.96 -17.05 15.32
C ASN A 266 -4.43 -15.59 15.48
N GLU A 267 -3.51 -14.61 15.46
CA GLU A 267 -3.88 -13.20 15.59
C GLU A 267 -4.61 -12.72 14.33
N LEU A 268 -4.08 -13.07 13.16
CA LEU A 268 -4.72 -12.80 11.88
C LEU A 268 -6.07 -13.50 11.79
N GLN A 269 -6.17 -14.78 12.18
CA GLN A 269 -7.46 -15.49 12.21
C GLN A 269 -8.49 -14.77 13.08
N SER A 270 -8.13 -14.40 14.30
CA SER A 270 -9.03 -13.69 15.22
C SER A 270 -9.47 -12.34 14.64
N ARG A 271 -8.52 -11.56 14.11
CA ARG A 271 -8.79 -10.22 13.54
C ARG A 271 -9.73 -10.31 12.33
N TYR A 272 -9.44 -11.19 11.38
CA TYR A 272 -10.19 -11.30 10.14
C TYR A 272 -11.53 -12.00 10.33
N SER A 273 -11.67 -12.89 11.30
CA SER A 273 -12.98 -13.43 11.71
C SER A 273 -13.92 -12.31 12.16
N GLY A 274 -13.40 -11.36 12.95
CA GLY A 274 -14.16 -10.17 13.34
C GLY A 274 -14.55 -9.28 12.16
N PHE A 275 -13.68 -9.12 11.15
CA PHE A 275 -14.01 -8.36 9.93
C PHE A 275 -15.10 -9.04 9.10
N VAL A 276 -15.02 -10.37 8.93
CA VAL A 276 -16.04 -11.17 8.24
C VAL A 276 -17.38 -11.04 8.96
N GLN A 277 -17.44 -11.28 10.28
CA GLN A 277 -18.69 -11.19 11.04
C GLN A 277 -19.35 -9.81 10.94
N ARG A 278 -18.57 -8.73 11.11
CA ARG A 278 -19.10 -7.36 10.98
C ARG A 278 -19.67 -7.13 9.58
N ARG A 279 -18.92 -7.51 8.54
CA ARG A 279 -19.33 -7.26 7.15
C ARG A 279 -20.50 -8.11 6.69
N GLN A 280 -20.63 -9.32 7.22
CA GLN A 280 -21.78 -10.18 6.93
C GLN A 280 -23.11 -9.51 7.31
N SER A 281 -23.11 -8.67 8.35
CA SER A 281 -24.32 -7.91 8.76
C SER A 281 -24.64 -6.70 7.86
N GLU A 282 -23.70 -6.28 7.02
CA GLU A 282 -23.80 -5.08 6.18
C GLU A 282 -24.07 -5.40 4.69
N LEU A 283 -23.95 -6.67 4.30
CA LEU A 283 -24.07 -7.14 2.92
C LEU A 283 -25.40 -7.84 2.69
N SER A 284 -25.95 -7.70 1.48
CA SER A 284 -27.11 -8.50 1.07
C SER A 284 -26.72 -9.97 0.86
N PRO A 285 -27.68 -10.91 0.91
CA PRO A 285 -27.42 -12.32 0.58
C PRO A 285 -26.73 -12.50 -0.78
N GLU A 286 -27.15 -11.74 -1.79
CA GLU A 286 -26.56 -11.79 -3.14
C GLU A 286 -25.11 -11.30 -3.15
N GLN A 287 -24.79 -10.25 -2.39
CA GLN A 287 -23.42 -9.75 -2.26
C GLN A 287 -22.51 -10.74 -1.52
N ILE A 288 -23.06 -11.46 -0.53
CA ILE A 288 -22.34 -12.52 0.17
C ILE A 288 -22.04 -13.69 -0.78
N GLU A 289 -23.04 -14.15 -1.53
CA GLU A 289 -22.88 -15.23 -2.50
C GLU A 289 -21.84 -14.86 -3.57
N GLN A 290 -21.92 -13.64 -4.13
CA GLN A 290 -20.94 -13.15 -5.09
C GLN A 290 -19.52 -13.11 -4.52
N ALA A 291 -19.36 -12.65 -3.28
CA ALA A 291 -18.06 -12.59 -2.63
C ALA A 291 -17.49 -13.99 -2.30
N GLN A 292 -18.35 -14.96 -1.97
CA GLN A 292 -17.93 -16.35 -1.78
C GLN A 292 -17.43 -16.97 -3.09
N VAL A 293 -18.19 -16.82 -4.18
CA VAL A 293 -17.77 -17.29 -5.52
C VAL A 293 -16.43 -16.66 -5.91
N LEU A 294 -16.26 -15.36 -5.69
CA LEU A 294 -15.02 -14.66 -6.00
C LEU A 294 -13.83 -15.15 -5.14
N SER A 295 -14.07 -15.39 -3.85
CA SER A 295 -13.10 -16.00 -2.94
C SER A 295 -12.65 -17.39 -3.45
N GLU A 296 -13.60 -18.25 -3.83
CA GLU A 296 -13.29 -19.59 -4.35
C GLU A 296 -12.49 -19.54 -5.66
N GLN A 297 -12.82 -18.61 -6.56
CA GLN A 297 -12.08 -18.43 -7.82
C GLN A 297 -10.62 -18.03 -7.58
N TRP A 298 -10.37 -17.07 -6.71
CA TRP A 298 -9.01 -16.67 -6.37
C TRP A 298 -8.26 -17.76 -5.61
N LEU A 299 -8.93 -18.50 -4.71
CA LEU A 299 -8.32 -19.64 -4.03
C LEU A 299 -7.85 -20.70 -5.04
N ALA A 300 -8.65 -20.97 -6.08
CA ALA A 300 -8.28 -21.89 -7.15
C ALA A 300 -7.06 -21.39 -7.93
N MET A 301 -6.97 -20.09 -8.24
CA MET A 301 -5.79 -19.50 -8.89
C MET A 301 -4.53 -19.61 -8.02
N ILE A 302 -4.66 -19.35 -6.71
CA ILE A 302 -3.56 -19.47 -5.75
C ILE A 302 -3.05 -20.92 -5.69
N LYS A 303 -3.97 -21.89 -5.59
CA LYS A 303 -3.63 -23.32 -5.61
C LYS A 303 -2.92 -23.70 -6.90
N ALA A 304 -3.43 -23.27 -8.06
CA ALA A 304 -2.80 -23.53 -9.34
C ALA A 304 -1.39 -22.93 -9.48
N ASN A 305 -1.12 -21.78 -8.86
CA ASN A 305 0.22 -21.17 -8.81
C ASN A 305 1.13 -21.77 -7.73
N GLY A 306 0.57 -22.51 -6.75
CA GLY A 306 1.29 -23.35 -5.81
C GLY A 306 2.16 -22.63 -4.77
N SER A 307 2.05 -21.31 -4.64
CA SER A 307 2.86 -20.50 -3.70
C SER A 307 2.01 -19.84 -2.62
N LEU A 308 2.61 -19.65 -1.45
CA LEU A 308 2.02 -18.92 -0.32
C LEU A 308 3.09 -18.03 0.31
N TYR A 309 2.83 -16.72 0.37
CA TYR A 309 3.69 -15.76 1.05
C TYR A 309 3.01 -15.33 2.33
N LEU A 310 3.58 -15.78 3.45
CA LEU A 310 3.15 -15.39 4.79
C LEU A 310 3.59 -13.93 5.07
N PRO A 311 2.83 -13.19 5.90
CA PRO A 311 3.05 -11.77 6.15
C PRO A 311 4.24 -11.46 7.06
#